data_AF-B8I593-F1
#
_entry.id   AF-B8I593-F1
#
_cell.length_a   1.000
_cell.length_b   1.000
_cell.length_c   1.000
_cell.angle_alpha   90.00
_cell.angle_beta   90.00
_cell.angle_gamma   90.00
#
_symmetry.space_group_name_H-M   'P 1'
#
loop_
_entity.id
_entity.type
_entity.pdbx_description
1 polymer ?
#
loop_
_entity_poly.entity_id
_entity_poly.type
_entity_poly.pdbx_seq_one_letter_code
_entity_poly.pdbx_strand_id
1 'polypeptide(L)'
;MFNLRKALKGLLAVSLIAASVLVMSPVSKAADTVKYGDVNNDGVVDSIDYATVKSYLLGKGTIANLTAADTNFDKAVDAIDFANLKKFLLGTITLPVGTPPITGKVVALTFDDGPDVTLTPKVLDKLDKYRVPATFMMIGQKINDSTAPVIKRIISSGSEIGNHSWAYDSMSGMSYSAIKKSVDDTTAAIVKYSGTTPKFFRAPNLATGGSMFDAIDLTFAGGVTCNDWVQSTTAQQRADAIIAGTRDGAILLMHDVQPLPHPTPEALDIIIPKLQSQGYTFVTLSDLFKIKGVTLSPTDSKIYTYVP
;
A
#
# COMPACT_ATOMS: atom_id res chain seq x y z
N MET A 1 69.27 -46.62 29.89
CA MET A 1 69.31 -45.32 30.61
C MET A 1 68.52 -44.35 29.75
N PHE A 2 67.45 -43.66 30.13
CA PHE A 2 66.87 -43.32 31.42
C PHE A 2 65.35 -43.22 31.21
N ASN A 3 64.60 -43.72 32.18
CA ASN A 3 63.13 -43.72 32.22
C ASN A 3 62.72 -42.59 33.17
N LEU A 4 61.81 -41.67 32.81
CA LEU A 4 61.12 -40.84 33.80
C LEU A 4 59.73 -40.35 33.36
N ARG A 5 58.73 -41.15 33.75
CA ARG A 5 57.44 -40.82 34.39
C ARG A 5 56.75 -39.47 34.09
N LYS A 6 55.55 -39.62 33.50
CA LYS A 6 54.22 -39.12 33.94
C LYS A 6 54.11 -37.69 34.51
N ALA A 7 53.35 -36.87 33.78
CA ALA A 7 52.36 -35.97 34.37
C ALA A 7 51.09 -35.97 33.51
N LEU A 8 49.96 -36.27 34.15
CA LEU A 8 48.60 -36.34 33.61
C LEU A 8 47.84 -35.12 34.12
N LYS A 9 47.08 -34.43 33.25
CA LYS A 9 45.96 -33.47 33.49
C LYS A 9 45.83 -32.63 32.22
N GLY A 10 44.72 -32.51 31.48
CA GLY A 10 43.35 -33.00 31.56
C GLY A 10 42.51 -32.08 30.64
N LEU A 11 41.47 -32.63 30.00
CA LEU A 11 40.43 -31.94 29.21
C LEU A 11 40.93 -31.19 27.95
N LEU A 12 40.25 -31.14 26.81
CA LEU A 12 38.82 -31.20 26.52
C LEU A 12 38.69 -31.64 25.03
N ALA A 13 37.87 -32.65 24.76
CA ALA A 13 37.43 -32.94 23.40
C ALA A 13 36.32 -31.96 23.02
N VAL A 14 36.47 -31.24 21.91
CA VAL A 14 35.36 -30.55 21.25
C VAL A 14 35.35 -30.98 19.79
N SER A 15 34.42 -31.89 19.51
CA SER A 15 34.04 -32.29 18.16
C SER A 15 33.21 -31.16 17.55
N LEU A 16 33.75 -30.46 16.55
CA LEU A 16 32.96 -29.50 15.78
C LEU A 16 32.13 -30.27 14.75
N ILE A 17 30.87 -30.54 15.08
CA ILE A 17 29.85 -30.94 14.10
C ILE A 17 29.45 -29.65 13.37
N ALA A 18 29.82 -29.53 12.10
CA ALA A 18 29.30 -28.49 11.23
C ALA A 18 27.82 -28.78 10.95
N ALA A 19 26.94 -28.14 11.71
CA ALA A 19 25.52 -28.10 11.40
C ALA A 19 25.33 -27.09 10.26
N SER A 20 25.10 -27.58 9.05
CA SER A 20 24.62 -26.77 7.93
C SER A 20 23.23 -26.25 8.29
N VAL A 21 23.17 -25.00 8.75
CA VAL A 21 21.92 -24.26 8.90
C VAL A 21 21.41 -23.98 7.50
N LEU A 22 20.44 -24.77 7.06
CA LEU A 22 19.61 -24.45 5.91
C LEU A 22 18.82 -23.20 6.28
N VAL A 23 19.32 -22.03 5.87
CA VAL A 23 18.57 -20.78 5.96
C VAL A 23 17.42 -20.89 4.98
N MET A 24 16.26 -21.34 5.46
CA MET A 24 15.02 -21.22 4.71
C MET A 24 14.72 -19.73 4.60
N SER A 25 14.75 -19.21 3.37
CA SER A 25 14.27 -17.87 3.05
C SER A 25 12.86 -17.68 3.62
N PRO A 26 12.52 -16.51 4.18
CA PRO A 26 11.13 -16.25 4.53
C PRO A 26 10.34 -16.30 3.23
N VAL A 27 9.45 -17.29 3.12
CA VAL A 27 8.40 -17.32 2.11
C VAL A 27 7.70 -15.97 2.22
N SER A 28 7.83 -15.16 1.17
CA SER A 28 7.06 -13.94 1.01
C SER A 28 5.59 -14.32 1.24
N LYS A 29 4.99 -13.82 2.32
CA LYS A 29 3.55 -13.91 2.50
C LYS A 29 2.94 -13.31 1.24
N ALA A 30 2.26 -14.14 0.45
CA ALA A 30 1.60 -13.70 -0.77
C ALA A 30 0.79 -12.44 -0.43
N ALA A 31 0.87 -11.41 -1.29
CA ALA A 31 0.02 -10.23 -1.18
C ALA A 31 -1.40 -10.72 -0.90
N ASP A 32 -2.00 -10.28 0.22
CA ASP A 32 -3.28 -10.79 0.73
C ASP A 32 -4.30 -10.76 -0.41
N THR A 33 -4.48 -11.91 -1.04
CA THR A 33 -5.31 -12.03 -2.23
C THR A 33 -6.73 -12.00 -1.72
N VAL A 34 -7.53 -11.03 -2.16
CA VAL A 34 -8.93 -10.93 -1.73
C VAL A 34 -9.61 -12.28 -2.00
N LYS A 35 -10.08 -12.92 -0.92
CA LYS A 35 -10.84 -14.15 -1.01
C LYS A 35 -12.29 -13.77 -1.23
N TYR A 36 -12.70 -13.61 -2.49
CA TYR A 36 -14.07 -13.22 -2.81
C TYR A 36 -15.06 -14.24 -2.23
N GLY A 37 -16.09 -13.70 -1.59
CA GLY A 37 -17.06 -14.43 -0.77
C GLY A 37 -16.77 -14.44 0.73
N ASP A 38 -15.55 -14.16 1.19
CA ASP A 38 -15.19 -14.11 2.63
C ASP A 38 -15.45 -12.70 3.16
N VAL A 39 -16.71 -12.43 3.52
CA VAL A 39 -17.20 -11.08 3.83
C VAL A 39 -17.00 -10.72 5.31
N ASN A 40 -16.69 -11.71 6.14
CA ASN A 40 -16.41 -11.57 7.56
C ASN A 40 -14.90 -11.63 7.90
N ASN A 41 -14.03 -11.88 6.91
CA ASN A 41 -12.57 -12.00 7.03
C ASN A 41 -12.11 -13.13 7.97
N ASP A 42 -12.86 -14.23 8.06
CA ASP A 42 -12.46 -15.39 8.86
C ASP A 42 -11.58 -16.39 8.10
N GLY A 43 -11.34 -16.15 6.81
CA GLY A 43 -10.53 -16.98 5.94
C GLY A 43 -11.30 -18.11 5.28
N VAL A 44 -12.62 -18.22 5.46
CA VAL A 44 -13.50 -19.26 4.89
C VAL A 44 -14.62 -18.57 4.10
N VAL A 45 -15.19 -19.27 3.11
CA VAL A 45 -16.41 -18.81 2.42
C VAL A 45 -17.49 -19.83 2.69
N ASP A 46 -18.43 -19.49 3.56
CA ASP A 46 -19.46 -20.41 4.03
C ASP A 46 -20.85 -19.76 4.20
N SER A 47 -21.74 -20.45 4.93
CA SER A 47 -23.11 -20.00 5.17
C SER A 47 -23.21 -18.70 6.00
N ILE A 48 -22.19 -18.39 6.79
CA ILE A 48 -22.08 -17.16 7.58
C ILE A 48 -21.90 -15.97 6.64
N ASP A 49 -21.07 -16.10 5.61
CA ASP A 49 -20.88 -15.04 4.61
C ASP A 49 -22.16 -14.75 3.85
N TYR A 50 -22.82 -15.82 3.40
CA TYR A 50 -24.11 -15.71 2.71
C TYR A 50 -25.18 -15.04 3.59
N ALA A 51 -25.24 -15.40 4.88
CA ALA A 51 -26.14 -14.76 5.83
C ALA A 51 -25.78 -13.29 6.09
N THR A 52 -24.50 -12.96 6.11
CA THR A 52 -23.97 -11.61 6.32
C THR A 52 -24.34 -10.70 5.14
N VAL A 53 -24.11 -11.14 3.90
CA VAL A 53 -24.55 -10.40 2.70
C VAL A 53 -26.07 -10.25 2.68
N LYS A 54 -26.84 -11.29 3.02
CA LYS A 54 -28.30 -11.17 3.14
C LYS A 54 -28.73 -10.11 4.17
N SER A 55 -28.10 -10.10 5.34
CA SER A 55 -28.40 -9.14 6.40
C SER A 55 -28.10 -7.71 5.95
N TYR A 56 -26.96 -7.52 5.27
CA TYR A 56 -26.56 -6.26 4.68
C TYR A 56 -27.55 -5.75 3.63
N LEU A 57 -27.95 -6.59 2.67
CA LEU A 57 -28.91 -6.22 1.62
C LEU A 57 -30.31 -5.88 2.17
N LEU A 58 -30.67 -6.43 3.34
CA LEU A 58 -31.91 -6.11 4.04
C LEU A 58 -31.81 -4.87 4.95
N GLY A 59 -30.64 -4.19 4.99
CA GLY A 59 -30.39 -3.06 5.86
C GLY A 59 -30.31 -3.41 7.35
N LYS A 60 -30.03 -4.67 7.68
CA LYS A 60 -30.03 -5.22 9.05
C LYS A 60 -28.64 -5.54 9.59
N GLY A 61 -27.58 -5.31 8.81
CA GLY A 61 -26.21 -5.61 9.20
C GLY A 61 -25.18 -4.87 8.36
N THR A 62 -23.91 -5.02 8.73
CA THR A 62 -22.75 -4.50 8.00
C THR A 62 -21.93 -5.66 7.44
N ILE A 63 -21.12 -5.36 6.42
CA ILE A 63 -20.12 -6.28 5.89
C ILE A 63 -18.74 -5.76 6.31
N ALA A 64 -17.88 -6.65 6.82
CA ALA A 64 -16.53 -6.28 7.22
C ALA A 64 -15.63 -6.05 5.98
N ASN A 65 -15.83 -6.86 4.93
CA ASN A 65 -15.07 -6.76 3.68
C ASN A 65 -15.99 -6.55 2.47
N LEU A 66 -16.31 -5.28 2.18
CA LEU A 66 -17.17 -4.93 1.04
C LEU A 66 -16.54 -5.32 -0.31
N THR A 67 -15.21 -5.37 -0.37
CA THR A 67 -14.49 -5.81 -1.57
C THR A 67 -14.69 -7.30 -1.80
N ALA A 68 -14.55 -8.14 -0.77
CA ALA A 68 -14.80 -9.58 -0.88
C ALA A 68 -16.26 -9.90 -1.21
N ALA A 69 -17.20 -9.03 -0.81
CA ALA A 69 -18.61 -9.17 -1.12
C ALA A 69 -18.96 -8.85 -2.59
N ASP A 70 -18.14 -8.10 -3.31
CA ASP A 70 -18.32 -7.77 -4.74
C ASP A 70 -17.76 -8.92 -5.60
N THR A 71 -18.56 -9.96 -5.78
CA THR A 71 -18.19 -11.22 -6.46
C THR A 71 -18.23 -11.13 -7.98
N ASN A 72 -18.83 -10.08 -8.54
CA ASN A 72 -18.94 -9.84 -9.99
C ASN A 72 -18.12 -8.63 -10.47
N PHE A 73 -17.46 -7.92 -9.55
CA PHE A 73 -16.54 -6.81 -9.80
C PHE A 73 -17.17 -5.53 -10.35
N ASP A 74 -18.45 -5.30 -10.05
CA ASP A 74 -19.16 -4.09 -10.49
C ASP A 74 -19.12 -2.95 -9.46
N LYS A 75 -18.42 -3.16 -8.34
CA LYS A 75 -18.30 -2.24 -7.20
C LYS A 75 -19.62 -1.96 -6.49
N ALA A 76 -20.68 -2.71 -6.77
CA ALA A 76 -21.86 -2.80 -5.94
C ALA A 76 -21.73 -4.01 -4.99
N VAL A 77 -22.57 -4.06 -3.97
CA VAL A 77 -22.86 -5.32 -3.28
C VAL A 77 -24.36 -5.46 -3.35
N ASP A 78 -24.84 -6.36 -4.20
CA ASP A 78 -26.25 -6.46 -4.52
C ASP A 78 -26.76 -7.91 -4.66
N ALA A 79 -27.94 -8.06 -5.26
CA ALA A 79 -28.59 -9.36 -5.43
C ALA A 79 -27.78 -10.33 -6.31
N ILE A 80 -26.93 -9.81 -7.21
CA ILE A 80 -26.04 -10.61 -8.05
C ILE A 80 -24.98 -11.27 -7.17
N ASP A 81 -24.38 -10.53 -6.24
CA ASP A 81 -23.36 -11.06 -5.32
C ASP A 81 -23.91 -12.12 -4.40
N PHE A 82 -25.07 -11.84 -3.84
CA PHE A 82 -25.81 -12.79 -3.02
C PHE A 82 -26.12 -14.08 -3.80
N ALA A 83 -26.50 -13.96 -5.08
CA ALA A 83 -26.75 -15.11 -5.93
C ALA A 83 -25.45 -15.89 -6.25
N ASN A 84 -24.32 -15.20 -6.44
CA ASN A 84 -23.03 -15.84 -6.68
C ASN A 84 -22.51 -16.58 -5.46
N LEU A 85 -22.62 -16.01 -4.26
CA LEU A 85 -22.34 -16.71 -3.00
C LEU A 85 -23.19 -17.98 -2.88
N LYS A 86 -24.49 -17.91 -3.17
CA LYS A 86 -25.35 -19.10 -3.18
C LYS A 86 -24.87 -20.15 -4.19
N LYS A 87 -24.58 -19.74 -5.42
CA LYS A 87 -24.10 -20.64 -6.48
C LYS A 87 -22.77 -21.31 -6.09
N PHE A 88 -21.89 -20.57 -5.42
CA PHE A 88 -20.62 -21.09 -4.89
C PHE A 88 -20.84 -22.12 -3.79
N LEU A 89 -21.69 -21.83 -2.80
CA LEU A 89 -22.03 -22.79 -1.73
C LEU A 89 -22.72 -24.06 -2.27
N LEU A 90 -23.41 -23.95 -3.41
CA LEU A 90 -23.99 -25.07 -4.13
C LEU A 90 -22.99 -25.81 -5.05
N GLY A 91 -21.73 -25.38 -5.13
CA GLY A 91 -20.69 -25.97 -5.98
C GLY A 91 -20.91 -25.76 -7.47
N THR A 92 -21.77 -24.82 -7.87
CA THR A 92 -22.13 -24.58 -9.28
C THR A 92 -21.21 -23.58 -9.98
N ILE A 93 -20.49 -22.76 -9.21
CA ILE A 93 -19.46 -21.85 -9.70
C ILE A 93 -18.26 -21.87 -8.76
N THR A 94 -17.11 -21.43 -9.26
CA THR A 94 -16.01 -20.93 -8.43
C THR A 94 -16.13 -19.42 -8.32
N LEU A 95 -15.92 -18.86 -7.12
CA LEU A 95 -15.76 -17.42 -6.98
C LEU A 95 -14.39 -16.98 -7.52
N PRO A 96 -14.26 -15.73 -7.96
CA PRO A 96 -12.98 -15.23 -8.42
C PRO A 96 -11.92 -15.34 -7.33
N VAL A 97 -10.69 -15.65 -7.74
CA VAL A 97 -9.52 -15.59 -6.87
C VAL A 97 -8.54 -14.62 -7.52
N GLY A 98 -8.13 -13.57 -6.81
CA GLY A 98 -7.21 -12.57 -7.37
C GLY A 98 -7.76 -11.17 -7.29
N THR A 99 -7.37 -10.32 -8.24
CA THR A 99 -7.98 -9.01 -8.49
C THR A 99 -8.76 -9.10 -9.80
N PRO A 100 -9.92 -8.41 -9.94
CA PRO A 100 -10.62 -8.36 -11.22
C PRO A 100 -9.68 -7.97 -12.36
N PRO A 101 -9.88 -8.51 -13.57
CA PRO A 101 -9.19 -8.00 -14.75
C PRO A 101 -9.53 -6.52 -14.91
N ILE A 102 -8.55 -5.64 -14.71
CA ILE A 102 -8.77 -4.20 -14.88
C ILE A 102 -8.73 -3.90 -16.38
N THR A 103 -9.91 -3.81 -16.99
CA THR A 103 -10.07 -3.39 -18.39
C THR A 103 -10.32 -1.89 -18.44
N GLY A 104 -9.48 -1.13 -19.14
CA GLY A 104 -9.66 0.31 -19.33
C GLY A 104 -8.50 1.14 -18.77
N LYS A 105 -8.77 2.44 -18.54
CA LYS A 105 -7.73 3.38 -18.10
C LYS A 105 -7.48 3.21 -16.61
N VAL A 106 -6.22 3.33 -16.18
CA VAL A 106 -5.83 3.18 -14.78
C VAL A 106 -5.08 4.39 -14.28
N VAL A 107 -5.28 4.73 -13.00
CA VAL A 107 -4.56 5.79 -12.29
C VAL A 107 -4.22 5.35 -10.88
N ALA A 108 -3.10 5.82 -10.36
CA ALA A 108 -2.74 5.62 -8.95
C ALA A 108 -2.94 6.92 -8.18
N LEU A 109 -3.89 6.93 -7.24
CA LEU A 109 -4.04 8.03 -6.29
C LEU A 109 -3.05 7.84 -5.14
N THR A 110 -2.25 8.86 -4.86
CA THR A 110 -1.18 8.78 -3.86
C THR A 110 -1.21 9.97 -2.89
N PHE A 111 -0.84 9.72 -1.64
CA PHE A 111 -0.87 10.69 -0.55
C PHE A 111 0.48 10.76 0.17
N ASP A 112 1.04 11.96 0.29
CA ASP A 112 2.28 12.23 1.00
C ASP A 112 2.03 12.80 2.41
N ASP A 113 3.09 12.75 3.22
CA ASP A 113 3.26 13.35 4.56
C ASP A 113 2.60 12.62 5.73
N GLY A 114 1.75 11.62 5.49
CA GLY A 114 1.18 10.78 6.54
C GLY A 114 2.18 9.88 7.29
N PRO A 115 1.72 9.14 8.33
CA PRO A 115 0.35 9.11 8.83
C PRO A 115 0.06 10.19 9.89
N ASP A 116 -1.20 10.56 10.04
CA ASP A 116 -1.74 11.33 11.15
C ASP A 116 -3.00 10.65 11.72
N VAL A 117 -3.22 10.75 13.04
CA VAL A 117 -4.34 10.08 13.71
C VAL A 117 -5.70 10.73 13.46
N THR A 118 -5.73 11.95 12.89
CA THR A 118 -6.95 12.75 12.67
C THR A 118 -7.20 13.02 11.19
N LEU A 119 -6.16 13.34 10.41
CA LEU A 119 -6.28 13.76 9.02
C LEU A 119 -6.29 12.57 8.05
N THR A 120 -5.38 11.60 8.21
CA THR A 120 -5.36 10.40 7.37
C THR A 120 -6.69 9.62 7.40
N PRO A 121 -7.37 9.45 8.56
CA PRO A 121 -8.70 8.84 8.59
C PRO A 121 -9.75 9.53 7.70
N LYS A 122 -9.70 10.87 7.55
CA LYS A 122 -10.66 11.58 6.69
C LYS A 122 -10.47 11.23 5.22
N VAL A 123 -9.24 11.00 4.78
CA VAL A 123 -8.95 10.50 3.43
C VAL A 123 -9.46 9.06 3.31
N LEU A 124 -9.12 8.19 4.27
CA LEU A 124 -9.57 6.79 4.28
C LEU A 124 -11.10 6.67 4.23
N ASP A 125 -11.84 7.51 4.94
CA ASP A 125 -13.31 7.53 4.89
C ASP A 125 -13.84 7.80 3.46
N LYS A 126 -13.15 8.63 2.67
CA LYS A 126 -13.49 8.88 1.27
C LYS A 126 -13.12 7.71 0.38
N LEU A 127 -11.94 7.14 0.58
CA LEU A 127 -11.49 5.95 -0.15
C LEU A 127 -12.45 4.78 0.06
N ASP A 128 -12.88 4.54 1.31
CA ASP A 128 -13.87 3.52 1.68
C ASP A 128 -15.24 3.81 1.04
N LYS A 129 -15.71 5.06 1.11
CA LYS A 129 -16.98 5.50 0.48
C LYS A 129 -17.03 5.17 -1.01
N TYR A 130 -15.92 5.38 -1.72
CA TYR A 130 -15.84 5.18 -3.17
C TYR A 130 -15.23 3.83 -3.57
N ARG A 131 -14.86 2.99 -2.59
CA ARG A 131 -14.23 1.68 -2.78
C ARG A 131 -13.01 1.75 -3.71
N VAL A 132 -12.10 2.68 -3.42
CA VAL A 132 -10.87 2.86 -4.19
C VAL A 132 -9.64 2.66 -3.31
N PRO A 133 -8.64 1.88 -3.75
CA PRO A 133 -7.35 1.84 -3.08
C PRO A 133 -6.54 3.10 -3.40
N ALA A 134 -5.53 3.38 -2.58
CA ALA A 134 -4.54 4.42 -2.81
C ALA A 134 -3.12 3.93 -2.43
N THR A 135 -2.12 4.79 -2.57
CA THR A 135 -0.76 4.56 -2.04
C THR A 135 -0.35 5.71 -1.13
N PHE A 136 0.01 5.41 0.12
CA PHE A 136 0.42 6.40 1.11
C PHE A 136 1.95 6.40 1.21
N MET A 137 2.60 7.50 0.81
CA MET A 137 4.04 7.69 0.96
C MET A 137 4.30 8.27 2.35
N MET A 138 4.76 7.43 3.26
CA MET A 138 4.78 7.75 4.69
C MET A 138 6.14 8.27 5.16
N ILE A 139 6.10 9.23 6.08
CA ILE A 139 7.27 9.79 6.75
C ILE A 139 7.59 8.95 7.99
N GLY A 140 8.85 8.49 8.08
CA GLY A 140 9.30 7.59 9.15
C GLY A 140 9.07 8.11 10.57
N GLN A 141 9.33 9.40 10.83
CA GLN A 141 9.10 10.04 12.13
C GLN A 141 7.66 9.96 12.63
N LYS A 142 6.68 9.84 11.72
CA LYS A 142 5.26 9.75 12.05
C LYS A 142 4.78 8.32 12.29
N ILE A 143 5.62 7.31 12.02
CA ILE A 143 5.28 5.89 12.20
C ILE A 143 5.65 5.47 13.63
N ASN A 144 4.64 5.28 14.48
CA ASN A 144 4.81 4.90 15.88
C ASN A 144 3.53 4.22 16.41
N ASP A 145 3.53 3.84 17.69
CA ASP A 145 2.41 3.13 18.33
C ASP A 145 1.09 3.91 18.25
N SER A 146 1.13 5.25 18.27
CA SER A 146 -0.06 6.09 18.16
C SER A 146 -0.68 6.05 16.76
N THR A 147 0.12 5.90 15.71
CA THR A 147 -0.35 5.85 14.31
C THR A 147 -0.56 4.43 13.80
N ALA A 148 -0.19 3.41 14.59
CA ALA A 148 -0.37 1.99 14.27
C ALA A 148 -1.82 1.62 13.87
N PRO A 149 -2.89 2.12 14.53
CA PRO A 149 -4.26 1.83 14.09
C PRO A 149 -4.57 2.35 12.69
N VAL A 150 -4.07 3.54 12.33
CA VAL A 150 -4.25 4.13 11.01
C VAL A 150 -3.49 3.32 9.95
N ILE A 151 -2.24 2.92 10.25
CA ILE A 151 -1.44 2.07 9.36
C ILE A 151 -2.14 0.74 9.08
N LYS A 152 -2.70 0.10 10.11
CA LYS A 152 -3.50 -1.12 9.94
C LYS A 152 -4.72 -0.89 9.05
N ARG A 153 -5.41 0.24 9.21
CA ARG A 153 -6.57 0.61 8.37
C ARG A 153 -6.17 0.85 6.91
N ILE A 154 -5.02 1.46 6.66
CA ILE A 154 -4.47 1.63 5.29
C ILE A 154 -4.29 0.26 4.63
N ILE A 155 -3.66 -0.69 5.33
CA ILE A 155 -3.44 -2.04 4.77
C ILE A 155 -4.77 -2.78 4.58
N SER A 156 -5.68 -2.74 5.55
CA SER A 156 -6.95 -3.46 5.45
C SER A 156 -7.90 -2.91 4.39
N SER A 157 -7.72 -1.65 3.94
CA SER A 157 -8.49 -1.08 2.81
C SER A 157 -7.98 -1.52 1.43
N GLY A 158 -6.91 -2.33 1.38
CA GLY A 158 -6.24 -2.71 0.14
C GLY A 158 -5.34 -1.60 -0.43
N SER A 159 -5.01 -0.58 0.36
CA SER A 159 -4.07 0.47 -0.02
C SER A 159 -2.62 0.03 0.22
N GLU A 160 -1.70 0.64 -0.54
CA GLU A 160 -0.27 0.38 -0.46
C GLU A 160 0.45 1.44 0.39
N ILE A 161 1.60 1.09 0.96
CA ILE A 161 2.48 2.03 1.67
C ILE A 161 3.81 2.14 0.93
N GLY A 162 4.22 3.37 0.65
CA GLY A 162 5.54 3.73 0.12
C GLY A 162 6.37 4.52 1.13
N ASN A 163 7.61 4.81 0.76
CA ASN A 163 8.59 5.50 1.61
C ASN A 163 8.71 6.97 1.21
N HIS A 164 8.53 7.90 2.17
CA HIS A 164 8.72 9.34 1.98
C HIS A 164 9.86 9.90 2.86
N SER A 165 10.90 9.09 3.04
CA SER A 165 12.06 9.36 3.89
C SER A 165 11.71 9.43 5.39
N TRP A 166 12.71 9.71 6.23
CA TRP A 166 12.53 9.80 7.69
C TRP A 166 11.83 11.09 8.12
N ALA A 167 12.08 12.20 7.42
CA ALA A 167 11.62 13.55 7.77
C ALA A 167 11.16 14.31 6.51
N TYR A 168 10.82 15.59 6.64
CA TYR A 168 10.30 16.40 5.52
C TYR A 168 11.38 17.07 4.66
N ASP A 169 12.62 17.13 5.17
CA ASP A 169 13.67 17.90 4.52
C ASP A 169 14.10 17.28 3.19
N SER A 170 14.39 18.14 2.21
CA SER A 170 14.99 17.72 0.95
C SER A 170 16.26 16.90 1.19
N MET A 171 16.35 15.78 0.48
CA MET A 171 17.48 14.86 0.58
C MET A 171 18.59 15.16 -0.45
N SER A 172 18.38 16.11 -1.37
CA SER A 172 19.27 16.31 -2.53
C SER A 172 20.70 16.76 -2.18
N GLY A 173 20.88 17.37 -1.01
CA GLY A 173 22.20 17.79 -0.48
C GLY A 173 22.81 16.83 0.54
N MET A 174 22.16 15.71 0.85
CA MET A 174 22.62 14.76 1.86
C MET A 174 23.72 13.84 1.31
N SER A 175 24.56 13.31 2.21
CA SER A 175 25.53 12.27 1.85
C SER A 175 24.84 10.94 1.56
N TYR A 176 25.49 10.07 0.78
CA TYR A 176 25.03 8.71 0.48
C TYR A 176 24.57 7.97 1.75
N SER A 177 25.39 7.99 2.80
CA SER A 177 25.09 7.28 4.06
C SER A 177 23.90 7.87 4.80
N ALA A 178 23.71 9.19 4.74
CA ALA A 178 22.56 9.85 5.36
C ALA A 178 21.26 9.55 4.60
N ILE A 179 21.31 9.56 3.26
CA ILE A 179 20.19 9.16 2.40
C ILE A 179 19.79 7.71 2.71
N LYS A 180 20.77 6.81 2.66
CA LYS A 180 20.53 5.39 2.91
C LYS A 180 19.94 5.15 4.30
N LYS A 181 20.49 5.79 5.34
CA LYS A 181 19.95 5.69 6.71
C LYS A 181 18.50 6.17 6.80
N SER A 182 18.18 7.31 6.20
CA SER A 182 16.81 7.87 6.21
C SER A 182 15.82 6.89 5.58
N VAL A 183 16.15 6.29 4.44
CA VAL A 183 15.28 5.32 3.75
C VAL A 183 15.21 3.99 4.51
N ASP A 184 16.33 3.47 5.01
CA ASP A 184 16.39 2.21 5.74
C ASP A 184 15.61 2.30 7.08
N ASP A 185 15.74 3.39 7.83
CA ASP A 185 15.01 3.61 9.08
C ASP A 185 13.49 3.70 8.83
N THR A 186 13.06 4.44 7.80
CA THR A 186 11.64 4.53 7.42
C THR A 186 11.12 3.17 6.95
N THR A 187 11.91 2.43 6.17
CA THR A 187 11.54 1.08 5.73
C THR A 187 11.36 0.13 6.91
N ALA A 188 12.28 0.16 7.89
CA ALA A 188 12.17 -0.64 9.10
C ALA A 188 10.92 -0.28 9.91
N ALA A 189 10.59 1.01 10.02
CA ALA A 189 9.36 1.45 10.68
C ALA A 189 8.10 0.97 9.94
N ILE A 190 8.03 1.10 8.62
CA ILE A 190 6.92 0.59 7.81
C ILE A 190 6.75 -0.91 8.07
N VAL A 191 7.81 -1.72 7.87
CA VAL A 191 7.76 -3.18 8.06
C VAL A 191 7.27 -3.54 9.46
N LYS A 192 7.75 -2.86 10.51
CA LYS A 192 7.35 -3.10 11.90
C LYS A 192 5.84 -2.92 12.13
N TYR A 193 5.24 -1.87 11.56
CA TYR A 193 3.87 -1.47 11.87
C TYR A 193 2.82 -1.93 10.87
N SER A 194 3.20 -2.17 9.60
CA SER A 194 2.29 -2.64 8.55
C SER A 194 2.50 -4.12 8.19
N GLY A 195 3.69 -4.68 8.44
CA GLY A 195 4.08 -5.99 7.92
C GLY A 195 4.37 -6.01 6.42
N THR A 196 4.41 -4.84 5.76
CA THR A 196 4.69 -4.70 4.33
C THR A 196 6.05 -4.06 4.10
N THR A 197 6.68 -4.39 2.96
CA THR A 197 7.93 -3.73 2.52
C THR A 197 7.61 -2.74 1.41
N PRO A 198 7.98 -1.45 1.54
CA PRO A 198 7.75 -0.48 0.49
C PRO A 198 8.54 -0.83 -0.76
N LYS A 199 7.97 -0.60 -1.94
CA LYS A 199 8.64 -0.76 -3.24
C LYS A 199 8.91 0.56 -3.95
N PHE A 200 8.28 1.62 -3.47
CA PHE A 200 8.32 2.95 -4.03
C PHE A 200 8.89 3.93 -3.03
N PHE A 201 9.66 4.86 -3.55
CA PHE A 201 10.15 6.02 -2.82
C PHE A 201 9.67 7.28 -3.52
N ARG A 202 9.29 8.30 -2.74
CA ARG A 202 9.06 9.65 -3.26
C ARG A 202 9.96 10.60 -2.51
N ALA A 203 10.75 11.36 -3.24
CA ALA A 203 11.63 12.36 -2.66
C ALA A 203 10.82 13.50 -2.04
N PRO A 204 11.12 13.94 -0.80
CA PRO A 204 10.55 15.17 -0.27
C PRO A 204 10.75 16.35 -1.23
N ASN A 205 9.71 17.16 -1.38
CA ASN A 205 9.63 18.27 -2.35
C ASN A 205 9.84 17.87 -3.82
N LEU A 206 9.73 16.58 -4.17
CA LEU A 206 10.15 16.01 -5.46
C LEU A 206 11.62 16.33 -5.81
N ALA A 207 12.42 16.75 -4.83
CA ALA A 207 13.79 17.17 -5.01
C ALA A 207 14.70 15.94 -5.07
N THR A 208 15.10 15.57 -6.29
CA THR A 208 16.05 14.50 -6.55
C THR A 208 17.40 15.07 -6.94
N GLY A 209 18.47 14.34 -6.63
CA GLY A 209 19.83 14.75 -6.98
C GLY A 209 20.89 13.99 -6.19
N GLY A 210 22.14 14.41 -6.35
CA GLY A 210 23.27 13.84 -5.63
C GLY A 210 23.38 12.33 -5.82
N SER A 211 23.56 11.61 -4.71
CA SER A 211 23.73 10.16 -4.68
C SER A 211 22.42 9.39 -4.42
N MET A 212 21.26 10.04 -4.54
CA MET A 212 19.98 9.43 -4.18
C MET A 212 19.65 8.17 -5.00
N PHE A 213 19.85 8.20 -6.32
CA PHE A 213 19.58 7.05 -7.18
C PHE A 213 20.52 5.86 -6.91
N ASP A 214 21.72 6.11 -6.37
CA ASP A 214 22.66 5.06 -5.99
C ASP A 214 22.39 4.52 -4.57
N ALA A 215 21.82 5.35 -3.69
CA ALA A 215 21.60 5.05 -2.28
C ALA A 215 20.24 4.40 -1.99
N ILE A 216 19.27 4.57 -2.89
CA ILE A 216 17.88 4.17 -2.68
C ILE A 216 17.51 3.06 -3.65
N ASP A 217 17.33 1.85 -3.12
CA ASP A 217 16.90 0.67 -3.89
C ASP A 217 15.37 0.55 -3.97
N LEU A 218 14.70 1.64 -4.34
CA LEU A 218 13.23 1.72 -4.48
C LEU A 218 12.89 2.48 -5.77
N THR A 219 11.77 2.14 -6.40
CA THR A 219 11.33 2.85 -7.62
C THR A 219 10.87 4.26 -7.28
N PHE A 220 11.41 5.27 -7.95
CA PHE A 220 11.08 6.68 -7.68
C PHE A 220 9.74 7.07 -8.30
N ALA A 221 8.79 7.47 -7.46
CA ALA A 221 7.49 7.98 -7.86
C ALA A 221 7.43 9.51 -7.71
N GLY A 222 7.06 10.21 -8.77
CA GLY A 222 6.60 11.58 -8.73
C GLY A 222 5.07 11.63 -8.74
N GLY A 223 4.50 12.60 -9.44
CA GLY A 223 3.07 12.59 -9.77
C GLY A 223 2.56 13.92 -10.32
N VAL A 224 1.32 13.91 -10.77
CA VAL A 224 0.54 15.10 -11.11
C VAL A 224 0.11 15.78 -9.81
N THR A 225 0.52 17.03 -9.62
CA THR A 225 0.27 17.80 -8.40
C THR A 225 -0.95 18.72 -8.54
N CYS A 226 -1.56 19.12 -7.42
CA CYS A 226 -2.73 20.01 -7.41
C CYS A 226 -2.66 21.18 -6.42
N ASN A 227 -1.46 21.53 -5.95
CA ASN A 227 -1.22 22.61 -4.98
C ASN A 227 -2.00 22.44 -3.66
N ASP A 228 -2.30 21.22 -3.25
CA ASP A 228 -3.12 20.97 -2.06
C ASP A 228 -2.40 21.24 -0.74
N TRP A 229 -1.09 21.48 -0.77
CA TRP A 229 -0.29 22.06 0.32
C TRP A 229 -0.51 23.57 0.50
N VAL A 230 -1.19 24.24 -0.45
CA VAL A 230 -1.53 25.66 -0.34
C VAL A 230 -2.92 25.81 0.30
N GLN A 231 -2.95 26.36 1.52
CA GLN A 231 -4.17 26.48 2.34
C GLN A 231 -5.31 27.27 1.65
N SER A 232 -4.99 28.21 0.76
CA SER A 232 -5.99 28.99 0.02
C SER A 232 -6.58 28.26 -1.20
N THR A 233 -5.99 27.13 -1.62
CA THR A 233 -6.50 26.33 -2.74
C THR A 233 -7.67 25.47 -2.27
N THR A 234 -8.85 25.72 -2.85
CA THR A 234 -10.12 25.06 -2.49
C THR A 234 -10.18 23.59 -2.95
N ALA A 235 -11.12 22.82 -2.40
CA ALA A 235 -11.40 21.44 -2.84
C ALA A 235 -11.65 21.35 -4.36
N GLN A 236 -12.45 22.28 -4.92
CA GLN A 236 -12.75 22.30 -6.36
C GLN A 236 -11.50 22.55 -7.19
N GLN A 237 -10.66 23.53 -6.81
CA GLN A 237 -9.41 23.83 -7.53
C GLN A 237 -8.43 22.66 -7.49
N ARG A 238 -8.32 21.97 -6.35
CA ARG A 238 -7.51 20.74 -6.21
C ARG A 238 -8.03 19.66 -7.16
N ALA A 239 -9.35 19.46 -7.18
CA ALA A 239 -10.00 18.48 -8.04
C ALA A 239 -9.79 18.79 -9.53
N ASP A 240 -10.02 20.03 -9.95
CA ASP A 240 -9.86 20.47 -11.34
C ASP A 240 -8.43 20.25 -11.82
N ALA A 241 -7.43 20.57 -11.00
CA ALA A 241 -6.02 20.35 -11.34
C ALA A 241 -5.68 18.87 -11.50
N ILE A 242 -6.14 17.99 -10.58
CA ILE A 242 -5.95 16.54 -10.70
C ILE A 242 -6.62 16.00 -11.95
N ILE A 243 -7.89 16.35 -12.18
CA ILE A 243 -8.66 15.86 -13.33
C ILE A 243 -8.03 16.33 -14.65
N ALA A 244 -7.57 17.57 -14.72
CA ALA A 244 -6.93 18.12 -15.92
C ALA A 244 -5.59 17.45 -16.25
N GLY A 245 -4.80 17.09 -15.22
CA GLY A 245 -3.54 16.37 -15.42
C GLY A 245 -3.69 14.86 -15.57
N THR A 246 -4.90 14.32 -15.42
CA THR A 246 -5.15 12.88 -15.47
C THR A 246 -5.13 12.35 -16.91
N ARG A 247 -4.32 11.30 -17.12
CA ARG A 247 -4.32 10.44 -18.30
C ARG A 247 -4.17 8.99 -17.88
N ASP A 248 -4.40 8.06 -18.80
CA ASP A 248 -4.14 6.65 -18.54
C ASP A 248 -2.68 6.44 -18.13
N GLY A 249 -2.48 5.76 -17.00
CA GLY A 249 -1.19 5.54 -16.38
C GLY A 249 -0.73 6.62 -15.40
N ALA A 250 -1.52 7.67 -15.13
CA ALA A 250 -1.09 8.77 -14.29
C ALA A 250 -0.94 8.38 -12.80
N ILE A 251 0.11 8.92 -12.17
CA ILE A 251 0.28 8.92 -10.71
C ILE A 251 -0.18 10.29 -10.21
N LEU A 252 -1.19 10.31 -9.35
CA LEU A 252 -1.81 11.53 -8.83
C LEU A 252 -1.24 11.81 -7.43
N LEU A 253 -0.57 12.95 -7.24
CA LEU A 253 0.07 13.33 -5.99
C LEU A 253 -0.80 14.34 -5.25
N MET A 254 -1.25 13.93 -4.07
CA MET A 254 -1.91 14.77 -3.07
C MET A 254 -1.23 14.54 -1.71
N HIS A 255 -1.68 15.23 -0.67
CA HIS A 255 -1.21 15.08 0.69
C HIS A 255 -2.38 14.73 1.59
N ASP A 256 -2.28 13.69 2.42
CA ASP A 256 -3.29 13.43 3.44
C ASP A 256 -3.07 14.27 4.70
N VAL A 257 -1.84 14.77 4.91
CA VAL A 257 -1.46 15.59 6.06
C VAL A 257 -0.80 16.90 5.65
N GLN A 258 -1.47 18.02 5.91
CA GLN A 258 -0.95 19.38 5.75
C GLN A 258 -1.54 20.31 6.83
N PRO A 259 -0.94 21.50 7.08
CA PRO A 259 -1.54 22.50 7.95
C PRO A 259 -2.96 22.87 7.53
N LEU A 260 -3.87 22.98 8.50
CA LEU A 260 -5.27 23.34 8.24
C LEU A 260 -5.41 24.81 7.85
N PRO A 261 -6.33 25.19 6.94
CA PRO A 261 -7.32 24.34 6.27
C PRO A 261 -6.71 23.41 5.22
N HIS A 262 -7.16 22.15 5.21
CA HIS A 262 -6.67 21.13 4.27
C HIS A 262 -7.81 20.35 3.60
N PRO A 263 -8.55 20.96 2.65
CA PRO A 263 -9.72 20.36 2.02
C PRO A 263 -9.41 19.29 0.95
N THR A 264 -8.35 18.50 1.13
CA THR A 264 -8.04 17.36 0.25
C THR A 264 -9.10 16.26 0.35
N PRO A 265 -9.58 15.84 1.54
CA PRO A 265 -10.66 14.86 1.64
C PRO A 265 -11.92 15.27 0.86
N GLU A 266 -12.30 16.56 0.89
CA GLU A 266 -13.45 17.08 0.16
C GLU A 266 -13.22 17.08 -1.36
N ALA A 267 -11.98 17.32 -1.82
CA ALA A 267 -11.63 17.20 -3.24
C ALA A 267 -11.84 15.77 -3.77
N LEU A 268 -11.66 14.75 -2.93
CA LEU A 268 -11.87 13.34 -3.31
C LEU A 268 -13.33 13.04 -3.66
N ASP A 269 -14.30 13.74 -3.05
CA ASP A 269 -15.71 13.61 -3.42
C ASP A 269 -16.02 14.11 -4.84
N ILE A 270 -15.09 14.84 -5.47
CA ILE A 270 -15.18 15.32 -6.85
C ILE A 270 -14.32 14.45 -7.77
N ILE A 271 -13.06 14.23 -7.40
CA ILE A 271 -12.05 13.53 -8.22
C ILE A 271 -12.49 12.10 -8.52
N ILE A 272 -12.83 11.32 -7.49
CA ILE A 272 -13.07 9.89 -7.63
C ILE A 272 -14.27 9.60 -8.54
N PRO A 273 -15.48 10.13 -8.27
CA PRO A 273 -16.62 9.86 -9.14
C PRO A 273 -16.43 10.41 -10.55
N LYS A 274 -15.75 11.57 -10.70
CA LYS A 274 -15.48 12.12 -12.03
C LYS A 274 -14.60 11.20 -12.86
N LEU A 275 -13.48 10.74 -12.32
CA LEU A 275 -12.57 9.85 -13.04
C LEU A 275 -13.21 8.46 -13.28
N GLN A 276 -13.94 7.92 -12.30
CA GLN A 276 -14.69 6.67 -12.50
C GLN A 276 -15.72 6.80 -13.64
N SER A 277 -16.47 7.91 -13.71
CA SER A 277 -17.42 8.17 -14.82
C SER A 277 -16.75 8.27 -16.20
N GLN A 278 -15.45 8.55 -16.23
CA GLN A 278 -14.64 8.59 -17.45
C GLN A 278 -14.00 7.24 -17.78
N GLY A 279 -14.30 6.18 -17.03
CA GLY A 279 -13.76 4.84 -17.23
C GLY A 279 -12.37 4.62 -16.66
N TYR A 280 -11.97 5.41 -15.65
CA TYR A 280 -10.75 5.15 -14.88
C TYR A 280 -10.99 4.20 -13.72
N THR A 281 -10.05 3.28 -13.52
CA THR A 281 -9.94 2.47 -12.31
C THR A 281 -8.78 2.97 -11.46
N PHE A 282 -9.05 3.21 -10.19
CA PHE A 282 -8.03 3.57 -9.19
C PHE A 282 -7.35 2.31 -8.69
N VAL A 283 -6.02 2.33 -8.68
CA VAL A 283 -5.16 1.20 -8.33
C VAL A 283 -4.02 1.66 -7.42
N THR A 284 -3.36 0.72 -6.75
CA THR A 284 -2.08 1.00 -6.05
C THR A 284 -0.96 1.27 -7.06
N LEU A 285 0.18 1.81 -6.61
CA LEU A 285 1.35 1.95 -7.48
C LEU A 285 1.85 0.59 -7.99
N SER A 286 1.92 -0.42 -7.11
CA SER A 286 2.29 -1.79 -7.49
C SER A 286 1.38 -2.34 -8.59
N ASP A 287 0.07 -2.18 -8.45
CA ASP A 287 -0.90 -2.65 -9.44
C ASP A 287 -0.82 -1.86 -10.74
N LEU A 288 -0.61 -0.54 -10.67
CA LEU A 288 -0.42 0.28 -11.86
C LEU A 288 0.72 -0.23 -12.72
N PHE A 289 1.90 -0.45 -12.13
CA PHE A 289 3.07 -0.99 -12.83
C PHE A 289 2.80 -2.39 -13.40
N LYS A 290 2.16 -3.25 -12.62
CA LYS A 290 1.81 -4.61 -13.04
C LYS A 290 0.86 -4.61 -14.24
N ILE A 291 -0.22 -3.82 -14.20
CA ILE A 291 -1.23 -3.72 -15.27
C ILE A 291 -0.61 -3.16 -16.55
N LYS A 292 0.32 -2.22 -16.41
CA LYS A 292 1.06 -1.61 -17.52
C LYS A 292 2.20 -2.48 -18.04
N GLY A 293 2.50 -3.61 -17.39
CA GLY A 293 3.61 -4.48 -17.78
C GLY A 293 4.99 -3.84 -17.60
N VAL A 294 5.09 -2.83 -16.73
CA VAL A 294 6.34 -2.13 -16.44
C VAL A 294 7.00 -2.78 -15.23
N THR A 295 8.22 -3.28 -15.42
CA THR A 295 9.01 -3.84 -14.31
C THR A 295 9.52 -2.70 -13.43
N LEU A 296 9.44 -2.90 -12.11
CA LEU A 296 10.05 -1.97 -11.15
C LEU A 296 11.56 -2.00 -11.32
N SER A 297 12.14 -0.83 -11.58
CA SER A 297 13.59 -0.67 -11.67
C SER A 297 14.05 0.38 -10.66
N PRO A 298 14.56 -0.03 -9.50
CA PRO A 298 15.10 0.89 -8.51
C PRO A 298 16.41 1.56 -8.97
N THR A 299 17.08 1.01 -9.98
CA THR A 299 18.35 1.54 -10.51
C THR A 299 18.20 2.46 -11.71
N ASP A 300 17.02 2.51 -12.32
CA ASP A 300 16.76 3.48 -13.37
C ASP A 300 16.65 4.85 -12.68
N SER A 301 17.52 5.82 -13.03
CA SER A 301 17.47 7.19 -12.50
C SER A 301 16.24 7.98 -12.98
N LYS A 302 15.09 7.31 -13.04
CA LYS A 302 13.83 7.72 -13.62
C LYS A 302 12.81 7.94 -12.51
N ILE A 303 12.12 9.07 -12.59
CA ILE A 303 11.03 9.42 -11.70
C ILE A 303 9.73 9.25 -12.47
N TYR A 304 8.86 8.36 -12.00
CA TYR A 304 7.59 8.07 -12.67
C TYR A 304 6.52 9.07 -12.22
N THR A 305 6.13 9.97 -13.13
CA THR A 305 4.88 10.74 -13.00
C THR A 305 3.71 10.05 -13.71
N TYR A 306 4.04 9.13 -14.61
CA TYR A 306 3.12 8.26 -15.34
C TYR A 306 3.81 6.93 -15.66
N VAL A 307 3.01 5.88 -15.78
CA VAL A 307 3.45 4.53 -16.19
C VAL A 307 2.89 4.22 -17.59
N PRO A 308 3.76 3.95 -18.58
CA PRO A 308 3.37 3.74 -19.96
C PRO A 308 2.52 2.53 -20.24
#